data_AF-A0A5C4IVP5-F1
#
_entry.id   AF-A0A5C4IVP5-F1
#
_cell.length_a   1.000
_cell.length_b   1.000
_cell.length_c   1.000
_cell.angle_alpha   90.00
_cell.angle_beta   90.00
_cell.angle_gamma   90.00
#
_symmetry.space_group_name_H-M   'P 1'
#
loop_
_entity.id
_entity.type
_entity.pdbx_description
1 polymer ?
#
loop_
_entity_poly.entity_id
_entity_poly.type
_entity_poly.pdbx_seq_one_letter_code
_entity_poly.pdbx_strand_id
1 'polypeptide(L)' 'MALMAVVVLEDDLDGSEAVETVQFAVDGADYEIDLSGPIRTNFAKR' A
#
# COMPACT_ATOMS: atom_id res chain seq x y z
N MET A 1 5.17 -18.77 30.40
CA MET A 1 4.76 -17.52 29.73
C MET A 1 4.49 -17.84 28.27
N ALA A 2 3.37 -17.40 27.71
CA ALA A 2 3.06 -17.54 26.29
C ALA A 2 2.97 -16.14 25.66
N LEU A 3 3.50 -15.98 24.44
CA LEU A 3 3.45 -14.75 23.66
C LEU A 3 2.48 -14.96 22.49
N MET A 4 1.66 -13.95 22.20
CA MET A 4 0.77 -13.94 21.04
C MET A 4 1.30 -12.89 20.06
N ALA A 5 1.60 -13.28 18.83
CA ALA A 5 1.99 -12.36 17.77
C ALA A 5 0.75 -12.00 16.94
N VAL A 6 0.52 -10.71 16.72
CA VAL A 6 -0.50 -10.21 15.80
C VAL A 6 0.23 -9.70 14.56
N VAL A 7 -0.22 -10.15 13.38
CA VAL A 7 0.31 -9.73 12.09
C VAL A 7 -0.79 -8.94 11.40
N VAL A 8 -0.47 -7.72 10.97
CA VAL A 8 -1.38 -6.80 10.28
C VAL A 8 -0.66 -6.26 9.04
N LEU A 9 -1.41 -6.03 7.96
CA LEU A 9 -0.94 -5.28 6.80
C LEU A 9 -1.24 -3.80 7.05
N GLU A 10 -0.21 -2.97 7.09
CA GLU A 10 -0.34 -1.53 7.40
C GLU A 10 -0.14 -0.69 6.12
N ASP A 11 -0.88 0.41 6.01
CA ASP A 11 -0.75 1.41 4.97
C ASP A 11 0.57 2.17 5.15
N ASP A 12 1.40 2.21 4.11
CA ASP A 12 2.73 2.81 4.14
C ASP A 12 2.71 4.34 4.35
N LEU A 13 1.57 5.00 4.12
CA LEU A 13 1.43 6.45 4.24
C LEU A 13 0.99 6.91 5.63
N ASP A 14 0.10 6.16 6.28
CA ASP A 14 -0.53 6.59 7.53
C ASP A 14 -0.60 5.53 8.65
N GLY A 15 -0.23 4.29 8.37
CA GLY A 15 -0.22 3.18 9.33
C GLY A 15 -1.60 2.59 9.65
N SER A 16 -2.65 2.93 8.91
CA SER A 16 -3.96 2.28 9.00
C SER A 16 -3.94 0.87 8.38
N GLU A 17 -5.04 0.11 8.46
CA GLU A 17 -5.09 -1.24 7.88
C GLU A 17 -5.15 -1.15 6.34
N ALA A 18 -4.17 -1.74 5.66
CA ALA A 18 -4.10 -1.77 4.21
C ALA A 18 -5.00 -2.87 3.61
N VAL A 19 -5.56 -2.60 2.43
CA VAL A 19 -6.49 -3.48 1.71
C VAL A 19 -5.99 -3.87 0.31
N GLU A 20 -4.95 -3.21 -0.19
CA GLU A 20 -4.33 -3.50 -1.48
C GLU A 20 -2.84 -3.14 -1.50
N THR A 21 -2.09 -3.82 -2.37
CA THR A 21 -0.70 -3.50 -2.72
C THR A 21 -0.67 -3.03 -4.17
N VAL A 22 -0.08 -1.86 -4.42
CA VAL A 22 0.02 -1.27 -5.76
C VAL A 22 1.46 -1.29 -6.24
N GLN A 23 1.66 -1.87 -7.43
CA GLN A 23 2.90 -1.76 -8.18
C GLN A 23 2.89 -0.51 -9.06
N PHE A 24 3.98 0.26 -9.03
CA PHE A 24 4.17 1.42 -9.89
C PHE A 24 5.66 1.64 -10.21
N ALA A 25 5.93 2.44 -11.23
CA ALA A 25 7.29 2.76 -11.65
C ALA A 25 7.53 4.28 -11.66
N VAL A 26 8.68 4.70 -11.16
CA VAL A 26 9.14 6.10 -11.18
C VAL A 26 10.54 6.13 -11.77
N ASP A 27 10.73 6.87 -12.85
CA ASP A 27 12.01 7.01 -13.55
C ASP A 27 12.67 5.67 -13.93
N GLY A 28 11.84 4.66 -14.23
CA GLY A 28 12.29 3.32 -14.61
C GLY A 28 12.71 2.42 -13.44
N ALA A 29 12.52 2.87 -12.20
CA ALA A 29 12.63 2.03 -11.01
C ALA A 29 11.25 1.55 -10.57
N ASP A 30 11.15 0.25 -10.23
CA ASP A 30 9.93 -0.40 -9.78
C ASP A 30 9.77 -0.27 -8.26
N TYR A 31 8.54 0.01 -7.81
CA TYR A 31 8.17 0.17 -6.42
C TYR A 31 6.84 -0.52 -6.13
N GLU A 32 6.63 -0.82 -4.85
CA GLU A 32 5.37 -1.32 -4.30
C GLU A 32 4.97 -0.42 -3.12
N ILE A 33 3.66 -0.27 -2.92
CA ILE A 33 3.09 0.46 -1.78
C ILE A 33 1.79 -0.20 -1.31
N ASP A 34 1.64 -0.37 0.00
CA ASP A 34 0.44 -0.88 0.65
C ASP A 34 -0.49 0.27 1.04
N LEU A 35 -1.77 0.17 0.68
CA LEU A 35 -2.75 1.26 0.84
C LEU A 35 -4.07 0.75 1.44
N SER A 36 -4.68 1.56 2.30
CA SER A 36 -5.97 1.37 2.97
C SER A 36 -7.18 1.69 2.08
N GLY A 37 -6.96 2.21 0.88
CA GLY A 37 -8.05 2.52 -0.03
C GLY A 37 -7.65 2.67 -1.51
N PRO A 38 -8.66 2.66 -2.40
CA PRO A 38 -8.47 2.64 -3.84
C PRO A 38 -7.73 3.88 -4.34
N ILE A 39 -6.62 3.65 -5.03
CA ILE A 39 -5.97 4.71 -5.82
C ILE A 39 -6.98 5.21 -6.84
N ARG A 40 -7.28 6.51 -6.75
CA ARG A 40 -8.11 7.20 -7.74
C ARG A 40 -7.23 7.57 -8.93
N THR A 41 -7.06 6.62 -9.84
CA THR A 41 -6.32 6.77 -11.11
C THR A 41 -7.07 7.70 -12.07
N ASN A 42 -7.09 9.01 -11.77
CA ASN A 42 -7.51 10.04 -12.71
C ASN A 42 -6.34 10.51 -13.61
N PHE A 43 -5.46 9.59 -14.01
CA PHE A 43 -4.41 9.89 -15.00
C PHE A 43 -4.94 9.90 -16.45
N ALA A 44 -6.15 9.40 -16.68
CA ALA A 44 -6.76 9.39 -18.01
C ALA A 44 -7.57 10.67 -18.25
N LYS A 45 -6.93 11.64 -18.94
CA LYS A 45 -7.47 12.41 -20.09
C LYS A 45 -6.68 13.71 -20.30
N ARG A 46 -5.44 13.60 -20.78
CA ARG A 46 -4.83 14.59 -21.66
C ARG A 46 -4.12 13.88 -22.79
#